data_AF-A0A8H7YH25-F1
#
_entry.id   AF-A0A8H7YH25-F1
#
_cell.length_a   1.000
_cell.length_b   1.000
_cell.length_c   1.000
_cell.angle_alpha   90.00
_cell.angle_beta   90.00
_cell.angle_gamma   90.00
#
_symmetry.space_group_name_H-M   'P 1'
#
loop_
_entity.id
_entity.type
_entity.pdbx_description
1 polymer ?
#
loop_
_entity_poly.entity_id
_entity_poly.type
_entity_poly.pdbx_seq_one_letter_code
_entity_poly.pdbx_strand_id
1 'polypeptide(L)'
;MKRIIGHQLSDVWNDMSQAQRFGLVRSLVAIEAKLVKTEMPGYGSLYYRDDYPDGMSMDDVLSPAGFTANRFVLDPSTDRPFWVDGRGALDLDRGPWASASEYFSAIAKREMECICTAAQNEPSLMDFGGKDTAREIHINLLNQFLAILPYILPSQYFCSPTLLHQDLHLENIFVDSADPTKTSGIIDWQSTYSAPLFMQAKFPSVFDCDDPYPWGAVYPELPDDFADMSEDAKVEAQEHLNRVRLKKFYEMASRKFNPAIPRAMDAFLNENDDPVSFIFPLLDQTAVDGPIPLQELLIQNFERWDEMCERRGVDA
;
A
#
# COMPACT_ATOMS: atom_id res chain seq x y z
N MET A 1 16.00 -0.96 -20.97
CA MET A 1 15.12 -2.07 -20.53
C MET A 1 15.02 -3.12 -21.62
N LYS A 2 14.84 -4.40 -21.26
CA LYS A 2 14.52 -5.47 -22.22
C LYS A 2 13.04 -5.40 -22.58
N ARG A 3 12.69 -5.69 -23.84
CA ARG A 3 11.29 -5.77 -24.28
C ARG A 3 10.63 -7.03 -23.70
N ILE A 4 9.42 -6.89 -23.18
CA ILE A 4 8.61 -8.03 -22.73
C ILE A 4 7.95 -8.69 -23.94
N ILE A 5 7.98 -10.02 -23.96
CA ILE A 5 7.34 -10.84 -25.00
C ILE A 5 5.95 -11.24 -24.48
N GLY A 6 4.92 -11.08 -25.31
CA GLY A 6 3.53 -11.36 -24.95
C GLY A 6 2.58 -10.27 -25.45
N HIS A 7 1.32 -10.35 -25.01
CA HIS A 7 0.30 -9.31 -25.23
C HIS A 7 0.06 -8.54 -23.95
N GLN A 8 -0.27 -7.25 -24.08
CA GLN A 8 -0.75 -6.46 -22.96
C GLN A 8 -2.11 -7.03 -22.53
N LEU A 9 -2.36 -7.12 -21.23
CA LEU A 9 -3.57 -7.76 -20.72
C LEU A 9 -4.83 -7.00 -21.15
N SER A 10 -4.76 -5.67 -21.26
CA SER A 10 -5.83 -4.82 -21.80
C SER A 10 -6.34 -5.27 -23.17
N ASP A 11 -5.45 -5.75 -24.03
CA ASP A 11 -5.77 -6.12 -25.42
C ASP A 11 -6.60 -7.41 -25.51
N VAL A 12 -6.45 -8.29 -24.52
CA VAL A 12 -7.06 -9.63 -24.54
C VAL A 12 -8.12 -9.81 -23.45
N TRP A 13 -8.22 -8.89 -22.49
CA TRP A 13 -9.06 -9.03 -21.31
C TRP A 13 -10.52 -9.33 -21.62
N ASN A 14 -11.09 -8.62 -22.59
CA ASN A 14 -12.50 -8.75 -22.98
C ASN A 14 -12.80 -10.09 -23.66
N ASP A 15 -11.79 -10.70 -24.31
CA ASP A 15 -11.90 -12.00 -24.96
C ASP A 15 -11.65 -13.18 -24.00
N MET A 16 -11.10 -12.91 -22.81
CA MET A 16 -10.85 -13.93 -21.81
C MET A 16 -12.14 -14.42 -21.14
N SER A 17 -12.32 -15.74 -21.12
CA SER A 17 -13.33 -16.38 -20.28
C SER A 17 -13.06 -16.18 -18.79
N GLN A 18 -14.10 -16.32 -17.96
CA GLN A 18 -13.96 -16.26 -16.51
C GLN A 18 -12.93 -17.27 -15.96
N ALA A 19 -12.92 -18.49 -16.50
CA ALA A 19 -11.95 -19.52 -16.11
C ALA A 19 -10.50 -19.10 -16.42
N GLN A 20 -10.27 -18.40 -17.55
CA GLN A 20 -8.96 -17.85 -17.87
C GLN A 20 -8.56 -16.71 -16.93
N ARG A 21 -9.49 -15.81 -16.59
CA ARG A 21 -9.25 -14.76 -15.60
C ARG A 21 -8.91 -15.34 -14.22
N PHE A 22 -9.56 -16.42 -13.80
CA PHE A 22 -9.18 -17.16 -12.59
C PHE A 22 -7.79 -17.83 -12.71
N GLY A 23 -7.44 -18.29 -13.91
CA GLY A 23 -6.07 -18.73 -14.22
C GLY A 23 -5.05 -17.62 -13.97
N LEU A 24 -5.31 -16.42 -14.50
CA LEU A 24 -4.46 -15.24 -14.33
C LEU A 24 -4.34 -14.82 -12.86
N VAL A 25 -5.43 -14.84 -12.09
CA VAL A 25 -5.39 -14.57 -10.63
C VAL A 25 -4.35 -15.45 -9.96
N ARG A 26 -4.32 -16.76 -10.24
CA ARG A 26 -3.33 -17.67 -9.65
C ARG A 26 -1.89 -17.31 -10.06
N SER A 27 -1.69 -16.87 -11.30
CA SER A 27 -0.39 -16.40 -11.79
C SER A 27 0.10 -15.18 -11.02
N LEU A 28 -0.75 -14.16 -10.84
CA LEU A 28 -0.40 -12.93 -10.11
C LEU A 28 -0.18 -13.19 -8.62
N VAL A 29 -1.06 -13.96 -7.97
CA VAL A 29 -0.87 -14.35 -6.56
C VAL A 29 0.45 -15.09 -6.34
N ALA A 30 0.88 -15.92 -7.30
CA ALA A 30 2.17 -16.59 -7.23
C ALA A 30 3.36 -15.63 -7.38
N ILE A 31 3.21 -14.52 -8.10
CA ILE A 31 4.22 -13.46 -8.20
C ILE A 31 4.28 -12.68 -6.90
N GLU A 32 3.14 -12.21 -6.39
CA GLU A 32 3.06 -11.52 -5.10
C GLU A 32 3.62 -12.37 -3.95
N ALA A 33 3.33 -13.67 -3.94
CA ALA A 33 3.88 -14.60 -2.94
C ALA A 33 5.41 -14.65 -2.96
N LYS A 34 6.03 -14.57 -4.14
CA LYS A 34 7.50 -14.53 -4.26
C LYS A 34 8.06 -13.20 -3.75
N LEU A 35 7.37 -12.10 -4.05
CA LEU A 35 7.75 -10.76 -3.60
C LEU A 35 7.66 -10.63 -2.08
N VAL A 36 6.54 -11.05 -1.48
CA VAL A 36 6.36 -11.02 -0.01
C VAL A 36 7.34 -11.94 0.71
N LYS A 37 7.69 -13.08 0.12
CA LYS A 37 8.70 -13.99 0.69
C LYS A 37 10.12 -13.45 0.60
N THR A 38 10.37 -12.43 -0.21
CA THR A 38 11.70 -11.82 -0.31
C THR A 38 11.92 -10.92 0.91
N GLU A 39 12.84 -11.32 1.78
CA GLU A 39 13.18 -10.58 2.99
C GLU A 39 14.00 -9.33 2.63
N MET A 40 13.32 -8.18 2.53
CA MET A 40 13.99 -6.92 2.28
C MET A 40 14.69 -6.45 3.58
N PRO A 41 15.93 -5.93 3.51
CA PRO A 41 16.71 -5.55 4.70
C PRO A 41 16.22 -4.24 5.33
N GLY A 42 15.39 -3.47 4.64
CA GLY A 42 14.84 -2.21 5.11
C GLY A 42 13.79 -1.63 4.17
N TYR A 43 13.45 -0.36 4.42
CA TYR A 43 12.48 0.41 3.67
C TYR A 43 13.20 1.44 2.78
N GLY A 44 12.72 1.63 1.56
CA GLY A 44 13.42 2.41 0.53
C GLY A 44 13.27 1.78 -0.86
N SER A 45 13.98 2.30 -1.85
CA SER A 45 13.87 1.82 -3.23
C SER A 45 15.12 1.07 -3.69
N LEU A 46 14.96 0.23 -4.71
CA LEU A 46 16.05 -0.53 -5.30
C LEU A 46 16.84 0.32 -6.29
N TYR A 47 18.15 0.39 -6.09
CA TYR A 47 19.10 1.04 -6.98
C TYR A 47 20.22 0.09 -7.40
N TYR A 48 20.90 0.39 -8.51
CA TYR A 48 22.14 -0.30 -8.83
C TYR A 48 23.23 0.16 -7.88
N ARG A 49 24.03 -0.78 -7.36
CA ARG A 49 25.14 -0.49 -6.46
C ARG A 49 26.15 0.50 -7.05
N ASP A 50 26.33 0.49 -8.37
CA ASP A 50 27.26 1.38 -9.07
C ASP A 50 26.82 2.87 -8.99
N ASP A 51 25.52 3.13 -8.88
CA ASP A 51 24.95 4.48 -8.76
C ASP A 51 24.90 4.95 -7.29
N TYR A 52 24.79 4.00 -6.36
CA TYR A 52 24.66 4.23 -4.91
C TYR A 52 25.58 3.28 -4.11
N PRO A 53 26.89 3.58 -4.02
CA PRO A 53 27.87 2.66 -3.43
C PRO A 53 27.71 2.49 -1.92
N ASP A 54 27.12 3.47 -1.23
CA ASP A 54 26.92 3.49 0.22
C ASP A 54 25.51 3.01 0.63
N GLY A 55 24.68 2.59 -0.33
CA GLY A 55 23.33 2.11 -0.07
C GLY A 55 23.32 0.84 0.79
N MET A 56 22.18 0.58 1.45
CA MET A 56 21.99 -0.59 2.29
C MET A 56 22.11 -1.88 1.45
N SER A 57 22.99 -2.78 1.88
CA SER A 57 23.33 -3.98 1.11
C SER A 57 22.17 -4.96 0.99
N MET A 58 22.02 -5.53 -0.21
CA MET A 58 21.09 -6.63 -0.53
C MET A 58 21.81 -7.99 -0.64
N ASP A 59 23.05 -8.11 -0.14
CA ASP A 59 23.89 -9.30 -0.36
C ASP A 59 23.29 -10.58 0.25
N ASP A 60 22.61 -10.45 1.40
CA ASP A 60 21.94 -11.55 2.08
C ASP A 60 20.56 -11.89 1.46
N VAL A 61 20.06 -11.05 0.54
CA VAL A 61 18.78 -11.27 -0.13
C VAL A 61 18.96 -12.21 -1.31
N LEU A 62 18.36 -13.39 -1.19
CA LEU A 62 18.29 -14.36 -2.26
C LEU A 62 17.10 -14.05 -3.17
N SER A 63 17.38 -13.80 -4.44
CA SER A 63 16.32 -13.73 -5.43
C SER A 63 15.58 -15.08 -5.51
N PRO A 64 14.30 -15.10 -5.95
CA PRO A 64 13.57 -16.35 -6.17
C PRO A 64 14.23 -17.32 -7.16
N ALA A 65 15.20 -16.85 -7.95
CA ALA A 65 15.99 -17.64 -8.90
C ALA A 65 17.33 -18.13 -8.33
N GLY A 66 17.62 -17.89 -7.04
CA GLY A 66 18.82 -18.37 -6.36
C GLY A 66 20.08 -17.54 -6.60
N PHE A 67 19.95 -16.37 -7.21
CA PHE A 67 21.04 -15.40 -7.36
C PHE A 67 21.04 -14.42 -6.19
N THR A 68 22.24 -14.07 -5.70
CA THR A 68 22.43 -12.98 -4.75
C THR A 68 22.04 -11.65 -5.38
N ALA A 69 21.27 -10.83 -4.68
CA ALA A 69 20.89 -9.49 -5.14
C ALA A 69 22.04 -8.46 -5.01
N ASN A 70 23.30 -8.91 -5.00
CA ASN A 70 24.51 -8.10 -4.77
C ASN A 70 24.74 -6.95 -5.77
N ARG A 71 24.02 -6.93 -6.89
CA ARG A 71 24.04 -5.84 -7.86
C ARG A 71 23.17 -4.65 -7.44
N PHE A 72 22.32 -4.87 -6.46
CA PHE A 72 21.37 -3.90 -5.96
C PHE A 72 21.70 -3.47 -4.54
N VAL A 73 21.24 -2.28 -4.20
CA VAL A 73 21.22 -1.73 -2.84
C VAL A 73 19.84 -1.13 -2.60
N LEU A 74 19.47 -1.00 -1.34
CA LEU A 74 18.39 -0.11 -0.93
C LEU A 74 18.95 1.27 -0.68
N ASP A 75 18.32 2.28 -1.28
CA ASP A 75 18.63 3.69 -1.02
C ASP A 75 17.32 4.52 -1.01
N PRO A 76 17.27 5.86 -1.19
CA PRO A 76 16.15 6.60 -0.68
C PRO A 76 14.86 6.24 -1.42
N SER A 77 13.73 6.27 -0.72
CA SER A 77 12.45 5.89 -1.27
C SER A 77 12.09 6.78 -2.46
N THR A 78 11.64 6.14 -3.53
CA THR A 78 11.02 6.78 -4.70
C THR A 78 9.53 7.08 -4.48
N ASP A 79 9.05 6.91 -3.26
CA ASP A 79 7.67 7.16 -2.88
C ASP A 79 7.28 8.63 -3.15
N ARG A 80 6.21 8.83 -3.92
CA ARG A 80 5.86 10.12 -4.52
C ARG A 80 5.67 11.25 -3.49
N PRO A 81 5.06 11.04 -2.32
CA PRO A 81 4.88 12.06 -1.29
C PRO A 81 6.19 12.69 -0.76
N PHE A 82 7.36 12.10 -1.03
CA PHE A 82 8.67 12.71 -0.71
C PHE A 82 9.21 13.65 -1.80
N TRP A 83 8.60 13.67 -2.99
CA TRP A 83 9.17 14.32 -4.18
C TRP A 83 8.22 15.31 -4.85
N VAL A 84 6.91 15.07 -4.81
CA VAL A 84 5.91 15.92 -5.49
C VAL A 84 5.62 17.21 -4.70
N ASP A 85 4.86 18.13 -5.31
CA ASP A 85 4.38 19.38 -4.68
C ASP A 85 5.48 20.25 -4.04
N GLY A 86 6.63 20.32 -4.72
CA GLY A 86 7.79 21.10 -4.26
C GLY A 86 8.64 20.41 -3.18
N ARG A 87 8.21 19.26 -2.66
CA ARG A 87 8.93 18.49 -1.63
C ARG A 87 10.27 17.96 -2.10
N GLY A 88 10.45 17.76 -3.41
CA GLY A 88 11.74 17.39 -4.00
C GLY A 88 12.86 18.43 -3.79
N ALA A 89 12.53 19.68 -3.48
CA ALA A 89 13.51 20.73 -3.16
C ALA A 89 13.86 20.80 -1.66
N LEU A 90 13.12 20.09 -0.80
CA LEU A 90 13.34 20.08 0.65
C LEU A 90 14.42 19.09 1.04
N ASP A 91 15.17 19.41 2.10
CA ASP A 91 16.11 18.48 2.73
C ASP A 91 15.33 17.54 3.66
N LEU A 92 14.83 16.45 3.08
CA LEU A 92 14.03 15.44 3.75
C LEU A 92 14.84 14.17 3.92
N ASP A 93 14.68 13.53 5.08
CA ASP A 93 15.07 12.14 5.28
C ASP A 93 14.21 11.26 4.35
N ARG A 94 14.83 10.69 3.33
CA ARG A 94 14.20 9.83 2.33
C ARG A 94 14.61 8.37 2.49
N GLY A 95 15.33 8.03 3.56
CA GLY A 95 15.84 6.68 3.78
C GLY A 95 17.17 6.42 3.06
N PRO A 96 17.60 5.14 3.03
CA PRO A 96 16.85 3.96 3.44
C PRO A 96 16.69 3.88 4.97
N TRP A 97 15.64 3.19 5.44
CA TRP A 97 15.34 3.04 6.86
C TRP A 97 15.43 1.58 7.30
N ALA A 98 15.97 1.33 8.49
CA ALA A 98 16.16 -0.02 9.01
C ALA A 98 14.97 -0.54 9.84
N SER A 99 14.10 0.37 10.30
CA SER A 99 12.95 0.01 11.15
C SER A 99 11.68 0.77 10.76
N ALA A 100 10.51 0.18 11.06
CA ALA A 100 9.22 0.84 10.84
C ALA A 100 9.11 2.14 11.64
N SER A 101 9.74 2.22 12.81
CA SER A 101 9.80 3.43 13.62
C SER A 101 10.55 4.55 12.89
N GLU A 102 11.70 4.27 12.29
CA GLU A 102 12.44 5.23 11.47
C GLU A 102 11.61 5.66 10.25
N TYR A 103 11.02 4.70 9.53
CA TYR A 103 10.17 4.95 8.37
C TYR A 103 9.02 5.93 8.67
N PHE A 104 8.20 5.64 9.68
CA PHE A 104 7.07 6.51 10.02
C PHE A 104 7.51 7.82 10.68
N SER A 105 8.65 7.81 11.39
CA SER A 105 9.23 9.06 11.90
C SER A 105 9.66 10.00 10.79
N ALA A 106 10.24 9.46 9.71
CA ALA A 106 10.63 10.24 8.53
C ALA A 106 9.42 10.85 7.83
N ILE A 107 8.31 10.10 7.69
CA ILE A 107 7.05 10.62 7.15
C ILE A 107 6.50 11.76 8.03
N ALA A 108 6.43 11.58 9.35
CA ALA A 108 5.94 12.62 10.25
C ALA A 108 6.81 13.89 10.18
N LYS A 109 8.14 13.74 10.17
CA LYS A 109 9.09 14.87 10.04
C LYS A 109 8.98 15.56 8.69
N ARG A 110 8.75 14.79 7.61
CA ARG A 110 8.47 15.33 6.28
C ARG A 110 7.23 16.23 6.31
N GLU A 111 6.14 15.77 6.92
CA GLU A 111 4.93 16.60 7.04
C GLU A 111 5.21 17.88 7.84
N MET A 112 5.94 17.80 8.95
CA MET A 112 6.35 18.99 9.73
C MET A 112 7.13 20.00 8.85
N GLU A 113 8.09 19.54 8.06
CA GLU A 113 8.90 20.40 7.19
C GLU A 113 8.05 21.05 6.09
N CYS A 114 7.10 20.30 5.52
CA CYS A 114 6.16 20.81 4.53
C CYS A 114 5.28 21.93 5.12
N ILE A 115 4.73 21.72 6.32
CA ILE A 115 3.91 22.69 7.04
C ILE A 115 4.73 23.96 7.36
N CYS A 116 5.98 23.79 7.82
CA CYS A 116 6.90 24.91 8.10
C CYS A 116 7.22 25.72 6.84
N THR A 117 7.52 25.06 5.72
CA THR A 117 7.93 25.71 4.48
C THR A 117 6.76 26.41 3.77
N ALA A 118 5.56 25.81 3.78
CA ALA A 118 4.36 26.43 3.22
C ALA A 118 4.08 27.81 3.85
N ALA A 119 4.33 27.96 5.16
CA ALA A 119 4.18 29.23 5.86
C ALA A 119 5.18 30.32 5.41
N GLN A 120 6.38 29.94 4.94
CA GLN A 120 7.40 30.89 4.48
C GLN A 120 7.09 31.45 3.08
N ASN A 121 6.41 30.66 2.24
CA ASN A 121 6.11 31.02 0.85
C ASN A 121 4.79 31.80 0.68
N GLU A 122 3.89 31.76 1.68
CA GLU A 122 2.62 32.50 1.73
C GLU A 122 2.56 33.47 2.94
N PRO A 123 3.47 34.45 3.08
CA PRO A 123 3.37 35.44 4.15
C PRO A 123 2.20 36.39 3.85
N SER A 124 1.02 36.11 4.43
CA SER A 124 -0.14 36.97 4.22
C SER A 124 0.01 38.28 5.01
N LEU A 125 -0.21 39.42 4.32
CA LEU A 125 -0.16 40.79 4.83
C LEU A 125 -1.20 41.13 5.94
N MET A 126 -1.96 40.17 6.44
CA MET A 126 -2.90 40.33 7.56
C MET A 126 -2.93 39.06 8.42
N ASP A 127 -1.95 38.95 9.31
CA ASP A 127 -1.94 37.92 10.35
C ASP A 127 -2.81 38.37 11.53
N PHE A 128 -4.10 38.00 11.47
CA PHE A 128 -4.98 38.02 12.63
C PHE A 128 -4.94 36.64 13.32
N GLY A 129 -3.78 36.22 13.82
CA GLY A 129 -3.58 35.24 14.90
C GLY A 129 -4.11 33.80 14.73
N GLY A 130 -4.67 33.44 13.58
CA GLY A 130 -5.33 32.14 13.35
C GLY A 130 -4.52 31.11 12.54
N LYS A 131 -3.59 31.54 11.69
CA LYS A 131 -2.79 30.62 10.85
C LYS A 131 -1.57 30.07 11.59
N ASP A 132 -0.86 30.94 12.31
CA ASP A 132 0.32 30.52 13.09
C ASP A 132 -0.06 29.56 14.23
N THR A 133 -1.21 29.77 14.86
CA THR A 133 -1.76 28.86 15.89
C THR A 133 -2.18 27.51 15.32
N ALA A 134 -2.85 27.48 14.16
CA ALA A 134 -3.25 26.21 13.52
C ALA A 134 -2.03 25.36 13.12
N ARG A 135 -0.97 26.01 12.62
CA ARG A 135 0.32 25.37 12.32
C ARG A 135 0.96 24.77 13.57
N GLU A 136 1.09 25.56 14.63
CA GLU A 136 1.70 25.11 15.89
C GLU A 136 0.94 23.93 16.48
N ILE A 137 -0.40 23.96 16.40
CA ILE A 137 -1.26 22.83 16.78
C ILE A 137 -0.90 21.61 15.94
N HIS A 138 -0.81 21.73 14.62
CA HIS A 138 -0.51 20.61 13.73
C HIS A 138 0.88 19.99 14.01
N ILE A 139 1.90 20.82 14.16
CA ILE A 139 3.25 20.36 14.51
C ILE A 139 3.24 19.68 15.88
N ASN A 140 2.49 20.20 16.85
CA ASN A 140 2.34 19.56 18.16
C ASN A 140 1.67 18.17 18.04
N LEU A 141 0.62 18.04 17.23
CA LEU A 141 -0.03 16.75 16.96
C LEU A 141 0.94 15.74 16.34
N LEU A 142 1.77 16.17 15.38
CA LEU A 142 2.79 15.30 14.78
C LEU A 142 3.87 14.90 15.81
N ASN A 143 4.24 15.79 16.75
CA ASN A 143 5.14 15.44 17.85
C ASN A 143 4.50 14.45 18.84
N GLN A 144 3.20 14.59 19.12
CA GLN A 144 2.45 13.61 19.92
C GLN A 144 2.39 12.25 19.22
N PHE A 145 2.14 12.22 17.92
CA PHE A 145 2.24 11.01 17.10
C PHE A 145 3.61 10.34 17.24
N LEU A 146 4.70 11.10 17.10
CA LEU A 146 6.06 10.56 17.28
C LEU A 146 6.28 9.98 18.68
N ALA A 147 5.71 10.60 19.72
CA ALA A 147 5.82 10.12 21.09
C ALA A 147 5.10 8.79 21.31
N ILE A 148 3.94 8.57 20.67
CA ILE A 148 3.17 7.34 20.80
C ILE A 148 3.56 6.25 19.80
N LEU A 149 4.27 6.60 18.71
CA LEU A 149 4.63 5.72 17.61
C LEU A 149 5.16 4.35 18.06
N PRO A 150 6.11 4.23 19.02
CA PRO A 150 6.64 2.94 19.45
C PRO A 150 5.59 1.99 20.04
N TYR A 151 4.49 2.52 20.57
CA TYR A 151 3.43 1.76 21.23
C TYR A 151 2.29 1.37 20.27
N ILE A 152 2.07 2.20 19.25
CA ILE A 152 1.01 1.98 18.26
C ILE A 152 1.50 1.20 17.03
N LEU A 153 2.81 1.01 16.86
CA LEU A 153 3.35 0.18 15.78
C LEU A 153 2.76 -1.24 15.81
N PRO A 154 2.28 -1.76 14.66
CA PRO A 154 1.86 -3.15 14.53
C PRO A 154 2.94 -4.15 14.92
N SER A 155 2.54 -5.42 15.04
CA SER A 155 3.50 -6.51 15.19
C SER A 155 4.55 -6.50 14.07
N GLN A 156 5.77 -6.95 14.39
CA GLN A 156 6.88 -7.00 13.42
C GLN A 156 6.52 -7.75 12.14
N TYR A 157 5.62 -8.75 12.22
CA TYR A 157 5.11 -9.45 11.05
C TYR A 157 4.44 -8.52 10.03
N PHE A 158 3.57 -7.61 10.49
CA PHE A 158 2.89 -6.64 9.62
C PHE A 158 3.79 -5.47 9.22
N CYS A 159 4.76 -5.14 10.07
CA CYS A 159 5.76 -4.13 9.76
C CYS A 159 6.86 -4.62 8.80
N SER A 160 6.92 -5.92 8.45
CA SER A 160 7.98 -6.47 7.61
C SER A 160 8.18 -5.66 6.31
N PRO A 161 9.42 -5.25 5.97
CA PRO A 161 9.68 -4.52 4.74
C PRO A 161 9.39 -5.43 3.55
N THR A 162 8.45 -4.98 2.71
CA THR A 162 7.93 -5.76 1.59
C THR A 162 8.04 -4.93 0.32
N LEU A 163 8.29 -5.52 -0.84
CA LEU A 163 8.27 -4.81 -2.13
C LEU A 163 7.09 -5.33 -2.98
N LEU A 164 5.97 -4.61 -3.04
CA LEU A 164 4.83 -4.96 -3.90
C LEU A 164 4.63 -3.94 -5.01
N HIS A 165 4.20 -4.41 -6.18
CA HIS A 165 3.82 -3.53 -7.27
C HIS A 165 2.49 -2.85 -6.96
N GLN A 166 2.51 -1.55 -6.74
CA GLN A 166 1.33 -0.81 -6.25
C GLN A 166 0.29 -0.51 -7.33
N ASP A 167 0.62 -0.73 -8.62
CA ASP A 167 -0.25 -0.36 -9.76
C ASP A 167 -0.46 -1.50 -10.78
N LEU A 168 -1.01 -2.62 -10.30
CA LEU A 168 -1.28 -3.81 -11.13
C LEU A 168 -2.59 -3.67 -11.92
N HIS A 169 -2.65 -2.72 -12.85
CA HIS A 169 -3.78 -2.57 -13.78
C HIS A 169 -3.54 -3.31 -15.11
N LEU A 170 -4.58 -3.42 -15.93
CA LEU A 170 -4.57 -4.14 -17.22
C LEU A 170 -3.42 -3.73 -18.15
N GLU A 171 -3.05 -2.45 -18.15
CA GLU A 171 -1.98 -1.96 -19.04
C GLU A 171 -0.56 -2.29 -18.56
N ASN A 172 -0.37 -2.63 -17.28
CA ASN A 172 0.95 -2.92 -16.71
C ASN A 172 1.29 -4.40 -16.69
N ILE A 173 0.36 -5.26 -17.11
CA ILE A 173 0.48 -6.71 -17.08
C ILE A 173 0.59 -7.23 -18.52
N PHE A 174 1.58 -8.07 -18.77
CA PHE A 174 1.73 -8.80 -20.02
C PHE A 174 1.48 -10.29 -19.78
N VAL A 175 0.81 -10.92 -20.74
CA VAL A 175 0.48 -12.34 -20.72
C VAL A 175 1.07 -13.07 -21.92
N ASP A 176 1.26 -14.38 -21.77
CA ASP A 176 1.77 -15.24 -22.82
C ASP A 176 0.82 -15.28 -24.04
N SER A 177 1.38 -15.25 -25.25
CA SER A 177 0.59 -15.21 -26.49
C SER A 177 -0.20 -16.48 -26.78
N ALA A 178 0.21 -17.64 -26.25
CA ALA A 178 -0.51 -18.90 -26.41
C ALA A 178 -1.44 -19.19 -25.22
N ASP A 179 -1.15 -18.64 -24.04
CA ASP A 179 -1.89 -18.89 -22.81
C ASP A 179 -2.05 -17.60 -21.97
N PRO A 180 -3.16 -16.85 -22.14
CA PRO A 180 -3.39 -15.58 -21.45
C PRO A 180 -3.59 -15.74 -19.94
N THR A 181 -3.58 -16.97 -19.41
CA THR A 181 -3.61 -17.23 -17.97
C THR A 181 -2.24 -17.10 -17.30
N LYS A 182 -1.16 -17.02 -18.08
CA LYS A 182 0.21 -16.91 -17.58
C LYS A 182 0.74 -15.50 -17.78
N THR A 183 1.16 -14.88 -16.69
CA THR A 183 1.86 -13.60 -16.71
C THR A 183 3.25 -13.79 -17.30
N SER A 184 3.55 -13.15 -18.43
CA SER A 184 4.87 -13.17 -19.06
C SER A 184 5.77 -12.04 -18.56
N GLY A 185 5.17 -10.96 -18.04
CA GLY A 185 5.90 -9.88 -17.40
C GLY A 185 4.99 -8.79 -16.84
N ILE A 186 5.58 -7.95 -15.99
CA ILE A 186 4.95 -6.76 -15.39
C ILE A 186 5.89 -5.60 -15.68
N ILE A 187 5.36 -4.48 -16.16
CA ILE A 187 6.11 -3.24 -16.40
C ILE A 187 5.81 -2.22 -15.30
N ASP A 188 6.34 -1.00 -15.47
CA ASP A 188 6.02 0.15 -14.63
C ASP A 188 6.46 0.04 -13.16
N TRP A 189 7.54 -0.71 -12.93
CA TRP A 189 8.23 -0.78 -11.63
C TRP A 189 8.88 0.53 -11.19
N GLN A 190 8.81 1.58 -12.02
CA GLN A 190 9.27 2.91 -11.61
C GLN A 190 8.47 3.35 -10.37
N SER A 191 9.14 4.03 -9.45
CA SER A 191 8.54 4.42 -8.17
C SER A 191 8.09 3.27 -7.25
N THR A 192 8.46 2.01 -7.50
CA THR A 192 8.22 0.92 -6.52
C THR A 192 9.24 1.01 -5.37
N TYR A 193 8.76 0.87 -4.13
CA TYR A 193 9.57 0.98 -2.92
C TYR A 193 9.16 -0.08 -1.90
N SER A 194 10.10 -0.42 -1.02
CA SER A 194 9.88 -1.27 0.14
C SER A 194 9.23 -0.46 1.26
N ALA A 195 8.10 -0.92 1.77
CA ALA A 195 7.32 -0.32 2.84
C ALA A 195 6.75 -1.42 3.76
N PRO A 196 6.23 -1.09 4.95
CA PRO A 196 5.54 -2.05 5.81
C PRO A 196 4.45 -2.82 5.04
N LEU A 197 4.38 -4.15 5.21
CA LEU A 197 3.39 -5.00 4.53
C LEU A 197 1.96 -4.45 4.68
N PHE A 198 1.57 -4.01 5.87
CA PHE A 198 0.21 -3.51 6.10
C PHE A 198 -0.13 -2.21 5.34
N MET A 199 0.89 -1.40 4.99
CA MET A 199 0.68 -0.20 4.17
C MET A 199 0.53 -0.53 2.68
N GLN A 200 0.98 -1.72 2.26
CA GLN A 200 0.97 -2.13 0.85
C GLN A 200 -0.08 -3.17 0.50
N ALA A 201 -0.63 -3.86 1.51
CA ALA A 201 -1.59 -4.92 1.32
C ALA A 201 -2.94 -4.37 0.85
N LYS A 202 -3.28 -4.62 -0.42
CA LYS A 202 -4.55 -4.24 -1.04
C LYS A 202 -4.92 -5.20 -2.17
N PHE A 203 -6.11 -5.02 -2.74
CA PHE A 203 -6.46 -5.69 -3.99
C PHE A 203 -5.64 -5.10 -5.16
N PRO A 204 -5.07 -5.92 -6.05
CA PRO A 204 -4.58 -5.46 -7.34
C PRO A 204 -5.70 -4.76 -8.10
N SER A 205 -5.44 -3.59 -8.69
CA SER A 205 -6.47 -2.80 -9.38
C SER A 205 -7.15 -3.54 -10.52
N VAL A 206 -6.47 -4.50 -11.16
CA VAL A 206 -7.07 -5.42 -12.16
C VAL A 206 -8.21 -6.30 -11.61
N PHE A 207 -8.23 -6.55 -10.30
CA PHE A 207 -9.25 -7.37 -9.63
C PHE A 207 -10.11 -6.56 -8.67
N ASP A 208 -9.83 -5.27 -8.52
CA ASP A 208 -10.62 -4.39 -7.68
C ASP A 208 -11.86 -3.89 -8.42
N CYS A 209 -12.91 -3.62 -7.67
CA CYS A 209 -14.17 -3.10 -8.18
C CYS A 209 -14.92 -2.37 -7.07
N ASP A 210 -15.66 -1.32 -7.46
CA ASP A 210 -16.48 -0.50 -6.56
C ASP A 210 -17.82 -1.17 -6.18
N ASP A 211 -18.06 -2.37 -6.71
CA ASP A 211 -19.22 -3.17 -6.38
C ASP A 211 -19.23 -3.53 -4.87
N PRO A 212 -20.40 -3.53 -4.21
CA PRO A 212 -20.55 -4.04 -2.86
C PRO A 212 -19.91 -5.42 -2.70
N TYR A 213 -18.93 -5.52 -1.79
CA TYR A 213 -18.10 -6.71 -1.65
C TYR A 213 -18.19 -7.28 -0.24
N PRO A 214 -18.75 -8.49 -0.05
CA PRO A 214 -18.76 -9.13 1.26
C PRO A 214 -17.37 -9.72 1.55
N TRP A 215 -16.67 -9.23 2.57
CA TRP A 215 -15.37 -9.78 2.97
C TRP A 215 -15.49 -11.19 3.57
N GLY A 216 -14.49 -12.06 3.34
CA GLY A 216 -14.46 -13.42 3.90
C GLY A 216 -15.11 -14.49 3.02
N ALA A 217 -15.40 -15.65 3.61
CA ALA A 217 -15.84 -16.86 2.91
C ALA A 217 -17.35 -16.85 2.53
N VAL A 218 -17.76 -15.78 1.83
CA VAL A 218 -19.11 -15.60 1.28
C VAL A 218 -19.09 -15.90 -0.21
N TYR A 219 -20.05 -16.70 -0.68
CA TYR A 219 -20.22 -17.01 -2.09
C TYR A 219 -21.15 -15.97 -2.74
N PRO A 220 -20.68 -15.19 -3.75
CA PRO A 220 -21.53 -14.25 -4.46
C PRO A 220 -22.53 -14.97 -5.37
N GLU A 221 -23.80 -14.58 -5.27
CA GLU A 221 -24.93 -15.12 -6.03
C GLU A 221 -25.70 -14.00 -6.74
N LEU A 222 -26.54 -14.38 -7.70
CA LEU A 222 -27.45 -13.44 -8.35
C LEU A 222 -28.57 -13.06 -7.37
N PRO A 223 -29.19 -11.88 -7.54
CA PRO A 223 -30.38 -11.51 -6.79
C PRO A 223 -31.53 -12.51 -6.97
N ASP A 224 -32.37 -12.66 -5.93
CA ASP A 224 -33.51 -13.58 -5.95
C ASP A 224 -34.53 -13.24 -7.05
N ASP A 225 -34.64 -11.96 -7.42
CA ASP A 225 -35.56 -11.44 -8.44
C ASP A 225 -34.96 -11.45 -9.86
N PHE A 226 -33.78 -12.04 -10.07
CA PHE A 226 -33.08 -12.06 -11.37
C PHE A 226 -33.94 -12.56 -12.54
N ALA A 227 -34.82 -13.53 -12.31
CA ALA A 227 -35.69 -14.08 -13.34
C ALA A 227 -36.69 -13.05 -13.90
N ASP A 228 -37.13 -12.12 -13.05
CA ASP A 228 -38.18 -11.14 -13.33
C ASP A 228 -37.61 -9.80 -13.85
N MET A 229 -36.29 -9.64 -13.84
CA MET A 229 -35.60 -8.45 -14.33
C MET A 229 -35.70 -8.28 -15.86
N SER A 230 -35.53 -7.05 -16.34
CA SER A 230 -35.38 -6.79 -17.78
C SER A 230 -34.08 -7.42 -18.32
N GLU A 231 -34.01 -7.64 -19.64
CA GLU A 231 -32.80 -8.24 -20.24
C GLU A 231 -31.54 -7.40 -20.01
N ASP A 232 -31.64 -6.06 -20.10
CA ASP A 232 -30.51 -5.18 -19.81
C ASP A 232 -30.06 -5.30 -18.35
N ALA A 233 -31.01 -5.36 -17.42
CA ALA A 233 -30.71 -5.49 -16.00
C ALA A 233 -30.14 -6.88 -15.65
N LYS A 234 -30.53 -7.93 -16.37
CA LYS A 234 -29.91 -9.26 -16.25
C LYS A 234 -28.46 -9.26 -16.72
N VAL A 235 -28.14 -8.58 -17.83
CA VAL A 235 -26.76 -8.42 -18.30
C VAL A 235 -25.92 -7.72 -17.25
N GLU A 236 -26.39 -6.59 -16.72
CA GLU A 236 -25.70 -5.83 -15.68
C GLU A 236 -25.49 -6.65 -14.40
N ALA A 237 -26.53 -7.35 -13.90
CA ALA A 237 -26.43 -8.21 -12.73
C ALA A 237 -25.41 -9.35 -12.93
N GLN A 238 -25.34 -9.91 -14.13
CA GLN A 238 -24.38 -10.96 -14.47
C GLN A 238 -22.94 -10.44 -14.55
N GLU A 239 -22.73 -9.24 -15.10
CA GLU A 239 -21.43 -8.57 -15.12
C GLU A 239 -20.95 -8.20 -13.72
N HIS A 240 -21.83 -7.62 -12.90
CA HIS A 240 -21.59 -7.35 -11.49
C HIS A 240 -21.15 -8.61 -10.75
N LEU A 241 -21.91 -9.69 -10.89
CA LEU A 241 -21.57 -10.97 -10.28
C LEU A 241 -20.20 -11.50 -10.76
N ASN A 242 -19.87 -11.33 -12.04
CA ASN A 242 -18.58 -11.75 -12.57
C ASN A 242 -17.40 -10.95 -11.98
N ARG A 243 -17.55 -9.64 -11.78
CA ARG A 243 -16.53 -8.79 -11.13
C ARG A 243 -16.33 -9.18 -9.67
N VAL A 244 -17.41 -9.30 -8.91
CA VAL A 244 -17.37 -9.70 -7.49
C VAL A 244 -16.78 -11.10 -7.32
N ARG A 245 -17.14 -12.06 -8.19
CA ARG A 245 -16.55 -13.41 -8.17
C ARG A 245 -15.05 -13.41 -8.46
N LEU A 246 -14.58 -12.56 -9.35
CA LEU A 246 -13.15 -12.43 -9.65
C LEU A 246 -12.38 -11.88 -8.44
N LYS A 247 -12.87 -10.79 -7.85
CA LYS A 247 -12.32 -10.22 -6.61
C LYS A 247 -12.33 -11.23 -5.45
N LYS A 248 -13.41 -12.01 -5.32
CA LYS A 248 -13.53 -13.10 -4.34
C LYS A 248 -12.55 -14.23 -4.60
N PHE A 249 -12.38 -14.60 -5.87
CA PHE A 249 -11.42 -15.64 -6.25
C PHE A 249 -9.98 -15.23 -5.95
N TYR A 250 -9.62 -13.95 -6.17
CA TYR A 250 -8.35 -13.40 -5.71
C TYR A 250 -8.19 -13.52 -4.19
N GLU A 251 -9.17 -13.05 -3.40
CA GLU A 251 -9.10 -13.16 -1.93
C GLU A 251 -8.84 -14.62 -1.50
N MET A 252 -9.61 -15.58 -2.02
CA MET A 252 -9.47 -16.99 -1.65
C MET A 252 -8.15 -17.60 -2.12
N ALA A 253 -7.68 -17.24 -3.31
CA ALA A 253 -6.38 -17.67 -3.83
C ALA A 253 -5.24 -17.11 -2.96
N SER A 254 -5.28 -15.82 -2.63
CA SER A 254 -4.30 -15.18 -1.75
C SER A 254 -4.32 -15.78 -0.34
N ARG A 255 -5.49 -16.01 0.26
CA ARG A 255 -5.58 -16.69 1.57
C ARG A 255 -4.90 -18.06 1.57
N LYS A 256 -4.96 -18.78 0.45
CA LYS A 256 -4.36 -20.11 0.31
C LYS A 256 -2.87 -20.07 -0.01
N PHE A 257 -2.43 -19.19 -0.91
CA PHE A 257 -1.09 -19.24 -1.51
C PHE A 257 -0.17 -18.08 -1.10
N ASN A 258 -0.74 -16.97 -0.63
CA ASN A 258 -0.03 -15.80 -0.13
C ASN A 258 -0.76 -15.20 1.09
N PRO A 259 -0.85 -15.92 2.23
CA PRO A 259 -1.72 -15.54 3.35
C PRO A 259 -1.32 -14.22 4.02
N ALA A 260 -0.11 -13.70 3.75
CA ALA A 260 0.39 -12.48 4.37
C ALA A 260 -0.42 -11.23 3.99
N ILE A 261 -0.73 -11.05 2.71
CA ILE A 261 -1.55 -9.93 2.22
C ILE A 261 -2.95 -9.93 2.87
N PRO A 262 -3.79 -10.98 2.75
CA PRO A 262 -5.13 -10.97 3.33
C PRO A 262 -5.11 -10.90 4.85
N ARG A 263 -4.09 -11.43 5.54
CA ARG A 263 -3.95 -11.23 7.01
C ARG A 263 -3.69 -9.78 7.38
N ALA A 264 -2.88 -9.07 6.59
CA ALA A 264 -2.66 -7.65 6.79
C ALA A 264 -3.94 -6.85 6.49
N MET A 265 -4.67 -7.21 5.42
CA MET A 265 -5.97 -6.61 5.11
C MET A 265 -7.03 -6.93 6.19
N ASP A 266 -7.06 -8.14 6.73
CA ASP A 266 -7.93 -8.52 7.85
C ASP A 266 -7.69 -7.60 9.05
N ALA A 267 -6.42 -7.42 9.44
CA ALA A 267 -6.03 -6.63 10.61
C ALA A 267 -6.19 -5.11 10.44
N PHE A 268 -5.98 -4.56 9.23
CA PHE A 268 -5.89 -3.10 9.04
C PHE A 268 -7.00 -2.48 8.18
N LEU A 269 -7.70 -3.26 7.35
CA LEU A 269 -8.75 -2.73 6.47
C LEU A 269 -10.16 -3.18 6.86
N ASN A 270 -10.31 -4.24 7.67
CA ASN A 270 -11.61 -4.82 8.01
C ASN A 270 -11.97 -4.75 9.50
N GLU A 271 -10.98 -4.62 10.39
CA GLU A 271 -11.22 -4.24 11.79
C GLU A 271 -11.47 -2.72 11.85
N ASN A 272 -12.67 -2.30 11.43
CA ASN A 272 -13.16 -0.90 11.36
C ASN A 272 -13.21 -0.15 12.72
N ASP A 273 -12.55 -0.68 13.75
CA ASP A 273 -12.65 -0.20 15.11
C ASP A 273 -11.27 -0.11 15.80
N ASP A 274 -10.15 -0.20 15.06
CA ASP A 274 -8.85 0.23 15.62
C ASP A 274 -8.44 1.59 15.01
N PRO A 275 -8.50 2.70 15.78
CA PRO A 275 -8.02 4.01 15.35
C PRO A 275 -6.57 4.00 14.84
N VAL A 276 -5.74 3.05 15.28
CA VAL A 276 -4.37 2.86 14.80
C VAL A 276 -4.33 2.52 13.30
N SER A 277 -5.31 1.78 12.79
CA SER A 277 -5.31 1.37 11.39
C SER A 277 -5.44 2.55 10.42
N PHE A 278 -6.07 3.64 10.87
CA PHE A 278 -6.29 4.83 10.07
C PHE A 278 -5.19 5.89 10.21
N ILE A 279 -4.41 5.87 11.31
CA ILE A 279 -3.42 6.91 11.58
C ILE A 279 -2.26 6.89 10.58
N PHE A 280 -1.82 5.70 10.15
CA PHE A 280 -0.66 5.57 9.25
C PHE A 280 -0.95 6.00 7.81
N PRO A 281 -2.09 5.60 7.18
CA PRO A 281 -2.46 6.16 5.88
C PRO A 281 -2.67 7.67 5.93
N LEU A 282 -3.29 8.18 6.99
CA LEU A 282 -3.57 9.60 7.15
C LEU A 282 -2.29 10.43 7.32
N LEU A 283 -1.28 9.89 8.01
CA LEU A 283 0.00 10.55 8.24
C LEU A 283 0.66 11.02 6.93
N ASP A 284 0.43 10.29 5.84
CA ASP A 284 1.13 10.51 4.58
C ASP A 284 0.73 11.83 3.86
N GLN A 285 -0.39 12.46 4.23
CA GLN A 285 -0.87 13.68 3.58
C GLN A 285 -1.37 14.76 4.54
N THR A 286 -1.06 14.69 5.83
CA THR A 286 -1.62 15.62 6.82
C THR A 286 -1.33 17.09 6.51
N ALA A 287 -0.18 17.44 5.91
CA ALA A 287 0.14 18.82 5.52
C ALA A 287 -0.86 19.39 4.50
N VAL A 288 -1.53 18.53 3.72
CA VAL A 288 -2.58 18.89 2.77
C VAL A 288 -3.95 18.81 3.45
N ASP A 289 -4.23 17.73 4.19
CA ASP A 289 -5.53 17.45 4.80
C ASP A 289 -5.84 18.36 6.02
N GLY A 290 -4.80 18.92 6.62
CA GLY A 290 -4.86 19.73 7.83
C GLY A 290 -4.82 18.92 9.14
N PRO A 291 -4.86 19.60 10.30
CA PRO A 291 -4.63 18.97 11.60
C PRO A 291 -5.82 18.15 12.13
N ILE A 292 -7.05 18.44 11.69
CA ILE A 292 -8.27 17.91 12.32
C ILE A 292 -8.35 16.38 12.27
N PRO A 293 -8.11 15.71 11.13
CA PRO A 293 -8.21 14.25 11.09
C PRO A 293 -7.17 13.55 11.98
N LEU A 294 -5.93 14.07 12.01
CA LEU A 294 -4.89 13.55 12.90
C LEU A 294 -5.26 13.76 14.38
N GLN A 295 -5.84 14.91 14.70
CA GLN A 295 -6.31 15.22 16.05
C GLN A 295 -7.38 14.23 16.52
N GLU A 296 -8.40 13.98 15.69
CA GLU A 296 -9.46 13.02 16.03
C GLU A 296 -8.91 11.61 16.26
N LEU A 297 -8.00 11.15 15.40
CA LEU A 297 -7.40 9.82 15.56
C LEU A 297 -6.53 9.73 16.82
N LEU A 298 -5.75 10.77 17.14
CA LEU A 298 -4.96 10.80 18.38
C LEU A 298 -5.86 10.79 19.63
N ILE A 299 -6.99 11.50 19.62
CA ILE A 299 -7.98 11.46 20.70
C ILE A 299 -8.57 10.05 20.83
N GLN A 300 -8.99 9.42 19.73
CA GLN A 300 -9.54 8.06 19.77
C GLN A 300 -8.52 7.02 20.26
N ASN A 301 -7.24 7.15 19.86
CA ASN A 301 -6.15 6.32 20.38
C ASN A 301 -5.98 6.52 21.89
N PHE A 302 -6.06 7.76 22.37
CA PHE A 302 -5.96 8.08 23.79
C PHE A 302 -7.15 7.52 24.59
N GLU A 303 -8.38 7.67 24.08
CA GLU A 303 -9.59 7.13 24.73
C GLU A 303 -9.58 5.61 24.87
N ARG A 304 -8.83 4.91 24.01
CA ARG A 304 -8.68 3.45 24.00
C ARG A 304 -7.30 2.99 24.48
N TRP A 305 -6.52 3.86 25.11
CA TRP A 305 -5.12 3.60 25.45
C TRP A 305 -4.94 2.36 26.33
N ASP A 306 -5.77 2.22 27.36
CA ASP A 306 -5.70 1.08 28.29
C ASP A 306 -5.97 -0.24 27.56
N GLU A 307 -7.01 -0.29 26.72
CA GLU A 307 -7.33 -1.49 25.92
C GLU A 307 -6.19 -1.83 24.94
N MET A 308 -5.56 -0.81 24.35
CA MET A 308 -4.44 -0.99 23.42
C MET A 308 -3.21 -1.54 24.15
N CYS A 309 -2.90 -1.01 25.33
CA CYS A 309 -1.80 -1.46 26.17
C CYS A 309 -2.00 -2.92 26.60
N GLU A 310 -3.21 -3.29 27.03
CA GLU A 310 -3.56 -4.67 27.39
C GLU A 310 -3.45 -5.63 26.21
N ARG A 311 -3.98 -5.27 25.03
CA ARG A 311 -3.87 -6.10 23.81
C ARG A 311 -2.42 -6.29 23.36
N ARG A 312 -1.56 -5.30 23.59
CA ARG A 312 -0.18 -5.27 23.09
C ARG A 312 0.87 -5.67 24.13
N GLY A 313 0.46 -5.92 25.38
CA GLY A 313 1.36 -6.32 26.47
C GLY A 313 2.33 -5.21 26.89
N VAL A 314 1.91 -3.95 26.78
CA VAL A 314 2.67 -2.78 27.24
C VAL A 314 2.09 -2.37 28.59
N ASP A 315 2.92 -2.21 29.63
CA ASP A 315 2.46 -1.65 30.91
C ASP A 315 2.13 -0.16 30.71
N ALA A 316 0.92 0.24 31.13
CA ALA A 316 0.38 1.59 31.00
C ALA A 316 1.16 2.66 31.79
#